data_AF-A0A7W8BQY5-F1
#
_entry.id   AF-A0A7W8BQY5-F1
#
_cell.length_a   1.000
_cell.length_b   1.000
_cell.length_c   1.000
_cell.angle_alpha   90.00
_cell.angle_beta   90.00
_cell.angle_gamma   90.00
#
_symmetry.space_group_name_H-M   'P 1'
#
loop_
_entity.id
_entity.type
_entity.pdbx_description
1 polymer ?
#
loop_
_entity_poly.entity_id
_entity_poly.type
_entity_poly.pdbx_seq_one_letter_code
_entity_poly.pdbx_strand_id
1 'polypeptide(L)'
;MLPGRRSYVPEPMRHGRLFLAGDAAHIVPPTGAKGLNLAVGDVVTFARALAHRTETGSDELLDAYSATCLRRAWQAERFSYD
;
A
#
# COMPACT_ATOMS: atom_id res chain seq x y z
N MET A 1 13.76 -13.07 -23.60
CA MET A 1 12.45 -13.18 -22.92
C MET A 1 12.67 -12.87 -21.45
N LEU A 2 12.46 -11.63 -21.04
CA LEU A 2 12.57 -11.27 -19.61
C LEU A 2 11.44 -12.00 -18.87
N PRO A 3 11.71 -12.70 -17.75
CA PRO A 3 10.66 -13.32 -16.96
C PRO A 3 9.63 -12.24 -16.61
N GLY A 4 8.35 -12.53 -16.85
CA GLY A 4 7.26 -11.58 -16.61
C GLY A 4 7.38 -11.01 -15.20
N ARG A 5 7.29 -9.67 -15.08
CA ARG A 5 7.33 -8.98 -13.79
C ARG A 5 6.31 -9.64 -12.87
N ARG A 6 6.79 -10.41 -11.89
CA ARG A 6 5.94 -11.01 -10.86
C ARG A 6 5.41 -9.88 -10.00
N SER A 7 4.12 -9.94 -9.69
CA SER A 7 3.58 -9.09 -8.65
C SER A 7 4.18 -9.49 -7.30
N TYR A 8 4.46 -8.50 -6.46
CA TYR A 8 5.05 -8.69 -5.14
C TYR A 8 4.47 -7.65 -4.19
N VAL A 9 3.94 -8.12 -3.06
CA VAL A 9 3.35 -7.30 -1.99
C VAL A 9 3.92 -7.83 -0.66
N PRO A 10 4.78 -7.08 0.06
CA PRO A 10 5.30 -7.50 1.34
C PRO A 10 4.24 -7.29 2.45
N GLU A 11 4.09 -8.30 3.30
CA GLU A 11 3.24 -8.23 4.50
C GLU A 11 4.09 -8.47 5.76
N PRO A 12 4.01 -7.61 6.79
CA PRO A 12 3.26 -6.35 6.86
C PRO A 12 3.97 -5.17 6.16
N MET A 13 3.21 -4.14 5.78
CA MET A 13 3.76 -2.88 5.21
C MET A 13 4.33 -1.92 6.27
N ARG A 14 4.30 -2.31 7.55
CA ARG A 14 4.83 -1.54 8.68
C ARG A 14 5.70 -2.41 9.57
N HIS A 15 6.83 -1.86 10.01
CA HIS A 15 7.66 -2.41 11.07
C HIS A 15 8.11 -1.32 12.05
N GLY A 16 7.51 -1.28 13.25
CA GLY A 16 7.77 -0.21 14.22
C GLY A 16 7.40 1.17 13.66
N ARG A 17 8.40 2.02 13.40
CA ARG A 17 8.25 3.35 12.78
C ARG A 17 8.58 3.38 11.29
N LEU A 18 8.88 2.24 10.67
CA LEU A 18 9.09 2.09 9.23
C LEU A 18 7.77 1.76 8.54
N PHE A 19 7.48 2.47 7.45
CA PHE A 19 6.30 2.28 6.61
C PHE A 19 6.73 2.19 5.15
N LEU A 20 6.21 1.21 4.42
CA LEU A 20 6.41 1.04 2.98
C LEU A 20 5.19 1.58 2.22
N ALA A 21 5.41 2.22 1.08
CA ALA A 21 4.36 2.75 0.21
C ALA A 21 4.79 2.68 -1.27
N GLY A 22 3.82 2.64 -2.18
CA GLY A 22 4.06 2.61 -3.63
C GLY A 22 4.88 1.40 -4.06
N ASP A 23 5.81 1.57 -4.99
CA ASP A 23 6.62 0.48 -5.55
C ASP A 23 7.46 -0.29 -4.50
N ALA A 24 7.75 0.34 -3.34
CA ALA A 24 8.41 -0.33 -2.22
C ALA A 24 7.48 -1.31 -1.47
N ALA A 25 6.16 -1.13 -1.61
CA ALA A 25 5.11 -1.94 -1.00
C ALA A 25 4.33 -2.79 -2.00
N HIS A 26 4.33 -2.48 -3.29
CA HIS A 26 3.69 -3.32 -4.29
C HIS A 26 4.23 -3.05 -5.68
N ILE A 27 4.53 -4.13 -6.41
CA ILE A 27 4.80 -4.06 -7.85
C ILE A 27 3.58 -4.64 -8.55
N VAL A 28 2.76 -3.78 -9.15
CA VAL A 28 1.58 -4.21 -9.91
C VAL A 28 1.84 -4.21 -11.42
N PRO A 29 1.19 -5.11 -12.20
CA PRO A 29 1.28 -5.08 -13.65
C PRO A 29 0.87 -3.70 -14.22
N PRO A 30 1.51 -3.23 -15.31
CA PRO A 30 1.24 -1.90 -15.87
C PRO A 30 -0.16 -1.78 -16.51
N THR A 31 -0.88 -2.90 -16.66
CA THR A 31 -2.23 -2.96 -17.22
C THR A 31 -3.20 -2.08 -16.42
N GLY A 32 -3.81 -1.10 -17.10
CA GLY A 32 -4.80 -0.20 -16.52
C GLY A 32 -4.23 0.98 -15.70
N ALA A 33 -2.92 1.23 -15.72
CA ALA A 33 -2.27 2.37 -15.06
C ALA A 33 -2.62 2.54 -13.56
N LYS A 34 -2.89 1.43 -12.86
CA LYS A 34 -3.39 1.43 -11.47
C LYS A 34 -2.29 1.67 -10.44
N GLY A 35 -1.01 1.43 -10.78
CA GLY A 35 0.12 1.55 -9.85
C GLY A 35 0.25 2.93 -9.21
N LEU A 36 0.12 4.00 -9.99
CA LEU A 36 0.16 5.37 -9.46
C LEU A 36 -1.00 5.64 -8.50
N ASN A 37 -2.21 5.18 -8.84
CA ASN A 37 -3.39 5.35 -7.98
C ASN A 37 -3.26 4.59 -6.65
N LEU A 38 -2.63 3.41 -6.66
CA LEU A 38 -2.31 2.66 -5.45
C LEU A 38 -1.27 3.39 -4.60
N ALA A 39 -0.17 3.82 -5.20
CA ALA A 39 0.89 4.55 -4.50
C ALA A 39 0.36 5.84 -3.84
N VAL A 40 -0.47 6.61 -4.56
CA VAL A 40 -1.15 7.78 -3.99
C VAL A 40 -2.10 7.37 -2.85
N GLY A 41 -2.83 6.26 -3.01
CA GLY A 41 -3.69 5.70 -1.97
C GLY A 41 -2.96 5.37 -0.67
N ASP A 42 -1.77 4.80 -0.75
CA ASP A 42 -0.93 4.49 0.42
C ASP A 42 -0.50 5.77 1.14
N VAL A 43 0.00 6.76 0.40
CA VAL A 43 0.50 8.02 0.98
C VAL A 43 -0.65 8.80 1.63
N VAL A 44 -1.83 8.84 1.01
CA VAL A 44 -3.02 9.47 1.60
C VAL A 44 -3.44 8.76 2.88
N THR A 45 -3.38 7.42 2.91
CA THR A 45 -3.70 6.63 4.11
C THR A 45 -2.69 6.93 5.23
N PHE A 46 -1.40 6.94 4.91
CA PHE A 46 -0.33 7.25 5.87
C PHE A 46 -0.44 8.66 6.43
N ALA A 47 -0.66 9.66 5.57
CA ALA A 47 -0.78 11.06 5.99
C ALA A 47 -1.96 11.26 6.96
N ARG A 48 -3.10 10.63 6.70
CA ARG A 48 -4.26 10.66 7.61
C ARG A 48 -3.97 10.00 8.95
N ALA A 49 -3.29 8.86 8.93
CA ALA A 49 -2.89 8.17 10.16
C ALA A 49 -1.90 9.02 10.99
N LEU A 50 -0.95 9.67 10.34
CA LEU A 50 0.03 10.55 11.00
C LEU A 50 -0.63 11.81 11.58
N ALA A 51 -1.56 12.43 10.85
CA ALA A 51 -2.34 13.56 11.34
C ALA A 51 -3.15 13.18 12.59
N HIS A 52 -3.87 12.06 12.53
CA HIS A 52 -4.63 11.54 13.68
C HIS A 52 -3.75 11.27 14.90
N ARG A 53 -2.57 10.67 14.73
CA ARG A 53 -1.61 10.46 15.82
C ARG A 53 -1.13 11.77 16.45
N THR A 54 -0.92 12.78 15.61
CA THR A 54 -0.46 14.10 16.04
C THR A 54 -1.55 14.83 16.84
N GLU A 55 -2.81 14.70 16.43
CA GLU A 55 -3.95 15.36 17.06
C GLU A 55 -4.41 14.66 18.35
N THR A 56 -4.42 13.32 18.37
CA THR A 56 -5.07 12.54 19.44
C THR A 56 -4.11 11.82 20.36
N GLY A 57 -2.87 11.61 19.93
CA GLY A 57 -1.93 10.74 20.62
C GLY A 57 -2.09 9.24 20.31
N SER A 58 -3.12 8.84 19.56
CA SER A 58 -3.44 7.43 19.29
C SER A 58 -2.70 6.89 18.05
N ASP A 59 -2.08 5.71 18.19
CA ASP A 59 -1.42 4.99 17.09
C ASP A 59 -2.41 4.11 16.28
N GLU A 60 -3.70 4.09 16.62
CA GLU A 60 -4.71 3.19 16.05
C GLU A 60 -4.71 3.17 14.51
N LEU A 61 -4.71 4.34 13.86
CA LEU A 61 -4.70 4.41 12.39
C LEU A 61 -3.36 4.01 11.77
N LEU A 62 -2.25 4.18 12.51
CA LEU A 62 -0.93 3.68 12.09
C LEU A 62 -0.84 2.16 12.26
N ASP A 63 -1.51 1.58 13.26
CA ASP A 63 -1.62 0.13 13.46
C ASP A 63 -2.46 -0.50 12.35
N ALA A 64 -3.54 0.16 11.93
CA ALA A 64 -4.41 -0.27 10.84
C ALA A 64 -3.81 -0.05 9.43
N TYR A 65 -2.67 0.64 9.30
CA TYR A 65 -2.09 1.03 8.02
C TYR A 65 -1.86 -0.15 7.07
N SER A 66 -1.16 -1.18 7.55
CA SER A 66 -0.81 -2.35 6.72
C SER A 66 -2.05 -3.03 6.18
N ALA A 67 -3.00 -3.36 7.05
CA ALA A 67 -4.24 -4.03 6.65
C ALA A 67 -5.05 -3.19 5.64
N THR A 68 -5.08 -1.87 5.82
CA THR A 68 -5.82 -0.96 4.94
C THR A 68 -5.23 -0.91 3.54
N CYS A 69 -3.90 -0.79 3.41
CA CYS A 69 -3.23 -0.67 2.12
C CYS A 69 -3.16 -2.03 1.40
N LEU A 70 -2.88 -3.12 2.12
CA LEU A 70 -2.84 -4.48 1.56
C LEU A 70 -4.18 -4.86 0.93
N ARG A 71 -5.30 -4.56 1.59
CA ARG A 71 -6.65 -4.80 1.03
C ARG A 71 -6.84 -4.14 -0.34
N ARG A 72 -6.29 -2.93 -0.55
CA ARG A 72 -6.38 -2.20 -1.82
C ARG A 72 -5.45 -2.79 -2.87
N ALA A 73 -4.22 -3.14 -2.47
CA ALA A 73 -3.26 -3.79 -3.35
C ALA A 73 -3.80 -5.13 -3.88
N TRP A 74 -4.31 -5.99 -3.00
CA TRP A 74 -4.92 -7.27 -3.39
C TRP A 74 -6.15 -7.11 -4.29
N GLN A 75 -6.95 -6.07 -4.06
CA GLN A 75 -8.08 -5.75 -4.92
C GLN A 75 -7.61 -5.38 -6.33
N ALA A 76 -6.54 -4.58 -6.46
CA ALA A 76 -6.00 -4.20 -7.76
C ALA A 76 -5.32 -5.36 -8.51
N GLU A 77 -4.68 -6.30 -7.80
CA GLU A 77 -4.14 -7.52 -8.41
C GLU A 77 -5.23 -8.44 -8.98
N ARG A 78 -6.32 -8.65 -8.24
CA ARG A 78 -7.46 -9.47 -8.72
C ARG A 78 -8.04 -8.93 -10.04
N PHE A 79 -8.20 -7.61 -10.16
CA PHE A 79 -8.72 -6.97 -11.38
C PHE A 79 -7.67 -6.74 -12.48
N SER A 80 -6.53 -7.44 -12.44
CA SER A 80 -5.52 -7.42 -13.51
C SER A 80 -5.50 -8.70 -14.34
N TYR A 81 -6.24 -9.73 -13.93
CA TYR A 81 -6.38 -11.02 -14.62
C TYR A 81 -7.76 -11.21 -15.32
N ASP A 82 -8.68 -10.27 -15.13
CA ASP A 82 -9.98 -10.19 -15.82
C ASP A 82 -9.88 -9.21 -17.01
#